data_AF-A0A822JC95-F1
#
_entry.id   AF-A0A822JC95-F1
#
_cell.length_a   1.000
_cell.length_b   1.000
_cell.length_c   1.000
_cell.angle_alpha   90.00
_cell.angle_beta   90.00
_cell.angle_gamma   90.00
#
_symmetry.space_group_name_H-M   'P 1'
#
loop_
_entity.id
_entity.type
_entity.pdbx_description
1 polymer ?
#
loop_
_entity_poly.entity_id
_entity_poly.type
_entity_poly.pdbx_seq_one_letter_code
_entity_poly.pdbx_strand_id
1 'polypeptide(L)'
;MLREGYEVYPVVDAVGGTSVEAHRAGLERIFQAGGHPTSWAQLMCELQRDWNREETVKAFIDILFDPRVPFLAAERSAKTVQK
;
A
#
# COMPACT_ATOMS: atom_id res chain seq x y z
N MET A 1 -9.95 12.33 12.03
CA MET A 1 -9.98 10.89 11.67
C MET A 1 -9.96 9.97 12.90
N LEU A 2 -8.82 9.57 13.47
CA LEU A 2 -8.82 8.67 14.65
C LEU A 2 -9.62 9.22 15.84
N ARG A 3 -9.45 10.51 16.16
CA ARG A 3 -10.22 11.21 17.21
C ARG A 3 -11.70 11.38 16.89
N GLU A 4 -12.06 11.29 15.61
CA GLU A 4 -13.45 11.36 15.14
C GLU A 4 -14.09 9.96 15.02
N GLY A 5 -13.38 8.89 15.44
CA GLY A 5 -13.90 7.53 15.44
C GLY A 5 -13.77 6.77 14.11
N TYR A 6 -12.98 7.29 13.15
CA TYR A 6 -12.68 6.56 11.93
C TYR A 6 -11.60 5.52 12.15
N GLU A 7 -11.75 4.38 11.47
CA GLU A 7 -10.68 3.43 11.29
C GLU A 7 -9.69 3.95 10.24
N VAL A 8 -8.40 3.98 10.58
CA VAL A 8 -7.38 4.61 9.74
C VAL A 8 -6.35 3.58 9.32
N TYR A 9 -6.15 3.46 8.02
CA TYR A 9 -5.20 2.56 7.39
C TYR A 9 -4.14 3.34 6.59
N PRO A 10 -3.02 3.74 7.21
CA PRO A 10 -1.94 4.41 6.49
C PRO A 10 -1.27 3.48 5.49
N VAL A 11 -1.22 3.89 4.22
CA VAL A 11 -0.55 3.16 3.13
C VAL A 11 0.94 3.53 3.12
N VAL A 12 1.76 2.75 3.83
CA VAL A 12 3.12 3.17 4.23
C VAL A 12 4.10 3.31 3.06
N ASP A 13 3.86 2.58 1.97
CA ASP A 13 4.62 2.62 0.72
C ASP A 13 4.12 3.71 -0.26
N ALA A 14 3.10 4.48 0.13
CA ALA A 14 2.59 5.63 -0.60
C ALA A 14 2.72 6.96 0.18
N VAL A 15 3.45 6.96 1.31
CA VAL A 15 3.72 8.15 2.11
C VAL A 15 5.20 8.23 2.50
N GLY A 16 5.74 9.45 2.62
CA GLY A 16 7.16 9.67 2.94
C GLY A 16 7.36 10.71 4.04
N GLY A 17 8.51 10.66 4.71
CA GLY A 17 8.98 11.68 5.66
C GLY A 17 10.19 12.46 5.11
N THR A 18 10.59 13.52 5.80
CA THR A 18 11.76 14.33 5.43
C THR A 18 13.10 13.59 5.58
N SER A 19 13.11 12.53 6.39
CA SER A 19 14.18 11.54 6.49
C SER A 19 13.58 10.17 6.81
N VAL A 20 14.39 9.12 6.74
CA VAL A 20 13.96 7.76 7.08
C VAL A 20 13.57 7.67 8.56
N GLU A 21 14.33 8.32 9.44
CA GLU A 21 14.07 8.40 10.88
C GLU A 21 12.77 9.15 11.16
N ALA A 22 12.57 10.29 10.49
CA ALA A 22 11.34 11.08 10.63
C ALA A 22 10.11 10.30 10.16
N HIS A 23 10.22 9.57 9.05
CA HIS A 23 9.15 8.71 8.54
C HIS A 23 8.79 7.59 9.52
N ARG A 24 9.80 6.86 10.03
CA ARG A 24 9.60 5.77 11.01
C ARG A 24 8.96 6.28 12.29
N ALA A 25 9.48 7.36 12.87
CA ALA A 25 8.92 7.98 14.06
C ALA A 25 7.47 8.44 13.83
N GLY A 26 7.15 8.95 12.64
CA GLY A 26 5.79 9.30 12.24
C GLY A 26 4.85 8.10 12.24
N LEU A 27 5.24 7.00 11.59
CA LEU A 27 4.44 5.76 11.52
C LEU A 27 4.25 5.11 12.89
N GLU A 28 5.28 5.08 13.74
CA GLU A 28 5.19 4.54 15.11
C GLU A 28 4.13 5.27 15.93
N ARG A 29 4.04 6.61 15.84
CA ARG A 29 2.99 7.37 16.52
C ARG A 29 1.60 7.05 16.01
N ILE A 30 1.45 6.82 14.70
CA ILE A 30 0.14 6.48 14.12
C ILE A 30 -0.30 5.10 14.61
N PHE A 31 0.62 4.12 14.63
CA PHE A 31 0.35 2.79 15.16
C PHE A 31 -0.02 2.85 16.66
N GLN A 32 0.73 3.58 17.47
CA GLN A 32 0.44 3.75 18.91
C GLN A 32 -0.92 4.45 19.15
N ALA A 33 -1.34 5.33 18.25
CA ALA A 33 -2.64 5.98 18.31
C ALA A 33 -3.81 5.07 17.86
N GLY A 34 -3.54 3.83 17.44
CA GLY A 34 -4.53 2.86 16.99
C GLY A 34 -4.75 2.81 15.47
N GLY A 35 -3.87 3.41 14.67
CA GLY A 35 -3.89 3.23 13.22
C GLY A 35 -3.41 1.83 12.80
N HIS A 36 -3.83 1.38 11.63
CA HIS A 36 -3.54 0.06 11.07
C HIS A 36 -2.70 0.18 9.78
N PRO A 37 -1.36 0.25 9.87
CA PRO A 37 -0.50 0.38 8.69
C PRO A 37 -0.71 -0.76 7.70
N THR A 38 -0.75 -0.43 6.40
CA THR A 38 -0.89 -1.38 5.30
C THR A 38 -0.02 -0.97 4.11
N SER A 39 0.09 -1.82 3.08
CA SER A 39 0.76 -1.50 1.82
C SER A 39 -0.24 -1.28 0.69
N TRP A 40 0.19 -0.64 -0.39
CA TRP A 40 -0.64 -0.40 -1.56
C TRP A 40 -1.18 -1.71 -2.16
N ALA A 41 -0.31 -2.72 -2.27
CA ALA A 41 -0.70 -4.03 -2.79
C ALA A 41 -1.73 -4.71 -1.90
N GLN A 42 -1.56 -4.62 -0.57
CA GLN A 42 -2.51 -5.20 0.39
C GLN A 42 -3.86 -4.47 0.35
N LEU A 43 -3.86 -3.14 0.32
CA LEU A 43 -5.08 -2.34 0.16
C LEU A 43 -5.84 -2.72 -1.12
N MET A 44 -5.13 -2.87 -2.25
CA MET A 44 -5.75 -3.29 -3.50
C MET A 44 -6.40 -4.67 -3.37
N CYS A 45 -5.73 -5.62 -2.72
CA CYS A 45 -6.28 -6.96 -2.47
C CYS A 45 -7.53 -6.90 -1.59
N GLU A 46 -7.54 -6.04 -0.56
CA GLU A 46 -8.70 -5.79 0.30
C GLU A 46 -9.85 -5.12 -0.45
N LEU A 47 -9.59 -4.33 -1.51
CA LEU A 47 -10.62 -3.78 -2.37
C LEU A 47 -11.19 -4.82 -3.36
N GLN A 48 -10.33 -5.71 -3.89
CA GLN A 48 -10.75 -6.80 -4.77
C GLN A 48 -11.62 -7.80 -4.01
N ARG A 49 -11.22 -8.19 -2.78
CA ARG A 49 -11.86 -9.15 -1.85
C ARG A 49 -12.02 -10.58 -2.34
N ASP A 50 -12.45 -10.77 -3.58
CA ASP A 50 -12.80 -12.05 -4.19
C ASP A 50 -12.33 -12.09 -5.65
N TRP A 51 -11.74 -13.20 -6.07
CA TRP A 51 -11.31 -13.44 -7.45
C TRP A 51 -12.42 -13.97 -8.34
N ASN A 52 -13.54 -14.42 -7.77
CA ASN A 52 -14.77 -14.67 -8.51
C ASN A 52 -15.48 -13.37 -8.95
N ARG A 53 -15.04 -12.21 -8.43
CA ARG A 53 -15.53 -10.89 -8.86
C ARG A 53 -14.83 -10.45 -10.14
N GLU A 54 -15.15 -11.13 -11.23
CA GLU A 54 -14.47 -11.01 -12.50
C GLU A 54 -14.54 -9.59 -13.09
N GLU A 55 -15.59 -8.82 -12.79
CA GLU A 55 -15.77 -7.49 -13.38
C GLU A 55 -14.69 -6.47 -12.98
N THR A 56 -14.00 -6.68 -11.85
CA THR A 56 -12.92 -5.79 -11.37
C THR A 56 -11.52 -6.34 -11.56
N VAL A 57 -11.36 -7.63 -11.90
CA VAL A 57 -10.04 -8.29 -11.99
C VAL A 57 -9.12 -7.60 -12.99
N LYS A 58 -9.62 -7.26 -14.18
CA LYS A 58 -8.80 -6.59 -15.19
C LYS A 58 -8.30 -5.22 -14.71
N ALA A 59 -9.21 -4.41 -14.17
CA ALA A 59 -8.87 -3.08 -13.67
C ALA A 59 -7.89 -3.15 -12.49
N PHE A 60 -8.06 -4.13 -11.60
CA PHE A 60 -7.12 -4.40 -10.51
C PHE A 60 -5.69 -4.64 -11.04
N ILE A 61 -5.54 -5.54 -12.03
CA ILE A 61 -4.23 -5.88 -12.61
C ILE A 61 -3.62 -4.67 -13.31
N ASP A 62 -4.42 -3.94 -14.10
CA ASP A 62 -3.96 -2.77 -14.84
C ASP A 62 -3.47 -1.66 -13.89
N ILE A 63 -4.12 -1.46 -12.74
CA ILE A 63 -3.74 -0.45 -11.74
C ILE A 63 -2.53 -0.90 -10.93
N LEU A 64 -2.55 -2.12 -10.39
CA LEU A 64 -1.50 -2.61 -9.50
C LEU A 64 -0.15 -2.74 -10.22
N PHE A 65 -0.18 -3.05 -11.51
CA PHE A 65 1.02 -3.25 -12.32
C PHE A 65 1.19 -2.20 -13.43
N ASP A 66 0.64 -0.98 -13.24
CA ASP A 66 0.75 0.09 -14.23
C ASP A 66 2.23 0.41 -14.51
N PRO A 67 2.72 0.20 -15.75
CA PRO A 67 4.12 0.42 -16.09
C PRO A 67 4.55 1.89 -16.03
N ARG A 68 3.60 2.83 -15.94
CA ARG A 68 3.88 4.26 -15.82
C ARG A 68 4.23 4.67 -14.40
N VAL A 69 4.03 3.80 -13.40
CA VAL A 69 4.35 4.06 -11.99
C VAL A 69 5.71 3.44 -11.66
N PRO A 70 6.80 4.24 -11.62
CA PRO A 70 8.17 3.70 -11.61
C PRO A 70 8.49 2.88 -10.36
N PHE A 71 7.89 3.25 -9.22
CA PHE A 71 8.09 2.55 -7.95
C PHE A 71 7.54 1.12 -7.95
N LEU A 72 6.37 0.89 -8.57
CA LEU A 72 5.78 -0.45 -8.69
C LEU A 72 6.48 -1.31 -9.76
N ALA A 73 7.02 -0.67 -10.80
CA ALA A 73 7.80 -1.35 -11.84
C ALA A 73 9.17 -1.86 -11.33
N ALA A 74 9.81 -1.13 -10.41
CA ALA A 74 11.14 -1.47 -9.89
C ALA A 74 11.17 -2.77 -9.07
N GLU A 75 10.13 -3.07 -8.29
CA GLU A 75 10.06 -4.28 -7.47
C GLU A 75 9.98 -5.60 -8.29
N ARG A 76 9.49 -5.54 -9.53
CA ARG A 76 9.51 -6.71 -10.45
C ARG A 76 10.92 -7.05 -10.95
N SER A 77 11.78 -6.04 -11.12
CA SER A 77 13.14 -6.25 -11.60
C SER A 77 13.97 -7.02 -10.57
N ALA A 78 13.79 -6.71 -9.28
CA ALA A 78 14.47 -7.41 -8.18
C ALA A 78 14.06 -8.88 -8.04
N LYS A 79 12.81 -9.25 -8.33
CA LYS A 79 12.32 -10.64 -8.22
C LYS A 79 12.64 -11.53 -9.43
N THR A 80 13.01 -10.95 -10.57
CA THR A 80 13.35 -11.72 -11.78
C THR A 80 14.76 -12.31 -11.71
N VAL A 81 15.62 -11.78 -10.84
CA VAL A 81 17.03 -12.24 -10.69
C VAL A 81 17.17 -13.44 -9.73
N GLN A 82 16.12 -13.82 -8.99
CA GLN A 82 16.14 -14.96 -8.06
C GLN A 82 15.49 -16.25 -8.60
N LYS A 83 15.41 -16.43 -9.92
CA LYS A 83 15.09 -17.73 -10.54
C LYS A 83 16.24 -18.22 -11.41
#